data_AF-A0A2E6QJV5-F1
#
_entry.id   AF-A0A2E6QJV5-F1
#
_cell.length_a   1.000
_cell.length_b   1.000
_cell.length_c   1.000
_cell.angle_alpha   90.00
_cell.angle_beta   90.00
_cell.angle_gamma   90.00
#
_symmetry.space_group_name_H-M   'P 1'
#
loop_
_entity.id
_entity.type
_entity.pdbx_description
1 polymer ?
#
loop_
_entity_poly.entity_id
_entity_poly.type
_entity_poly.pdbx_seq_one_letter_code
_entity_poly.pdbx_strand_id
1 'polypeptide(L)' 'MRLLIIGSLAGQLGNACNIAIARGAKVMQADTVEAGLDILRGGSGAEIVMIDVTFDVAGLIE' A
#
# COMPACT_ATOMS: atom_id res chain seq x y z
N MET A 1 -7.53 7.70 -8.43
CA MET A 1 -7.53 6.86 -7.22
C MET A 1 -6.10 6.64 -6.74
N ARG A 2 -5.79 6.75 -5.45
CA ARG A 2 -4.46 6.50 -4.85
C ARG A 2 -4.51 5.24 -3.99
N LEU A 3 -3.67 4.26 -4.36
CA LEU A 3 -3.52 3.00 -3.65
C LEU A 3 -2.11 2.94 -3.05
N LEU A 4 -2.01 2.69 -1.74
CA LEU A 4 -0.76 2.34 -1.10
C LEU A 4 -0.70 0.82 -0.90
N ILE A 5 0.42 0.20 -1.25
CA ILE A 5 0.71 -1.20 -0.96
C ILE A 5 1.83 -1.27 0.08
N ILE A 6 1.61 -2.00 1.17
CA ILE A 6 2.62 -2.29 2.19
C ILE A 6 2.98 -3.77 2.08
N GLY A 7 4.20 -4.03 1.62
CA GLY A 7 4.70 -5.38 1.34
C GLY A 7 5.21 -5.57 -0.09
N SER A 8 5.66 -6.78 -0.39
CA SER A 8 6.26 -7.12 -1.67
C SER A 8 5.24 -7.11 -2.83
N LEU A 9 5.64 -6.61 -3.99
CA LEU A 9 4.86 -6.70 -5.24
C LEU A 9 4.95 -8.08 -5.91
N ALA A 10 5.28 -9.13 -5.14
CA ALA A 10 5.23 -10.51 -5.60
C ALA A 10 3.85 -11.13 -5.35
N GLY A 11 3.55 -12.23 -6.03
CA GLY A 11 2.35 -13.02 -5.81
C GLY A 11 1.06 -12.22 -5.95
N GLN A 12 0.18 -12.29 -4.94
CA GLN A 12 -1.16 -11.71 -5.00
C GLN A 12 -1.17 -10.18 -4.90
N LEU A 13 -0.27 -9.58 -4.10
CA LEU A 13 -0.13 -8.12 -4.03
C LEU A 13 0.33 -7.54 -5.37
N GLY A 14 1.28 -8.21 -6.03
CA GLY A 14 1.71 -7.86 -7.39
C GLY A 14 0.57 -7.89 -8.41
N ASN A 15 -0.23 -8.96 -8.38
CA ASN A 15 -1.41 -9.06 -9.25
C ASN A 15 -2.43 -7.95 -8.98
N ALA A 16 -2.72 -7.68 -7.71
CA ALA A 16 -3.62 -6.59 -7.32
C ALA A 16 -3.11 -5.21 -7.77
N CYS A 17 -1.80 -4.98 -7.64
CA CYS A 17 -1.13 -3.77 -8.14
C CYS A 17 -1.35 -3.59 -9.64
N ASN A 18 -1.11 -4.65 -10.43
CA ASN A 18 -1.30 -4.62 -11.88
C ASN A 18 -2.74 -4.31 -12.27
N ILE A 19 -3.73 -4.90 -11.57
CA ILE A 19 -5.16 -4.60 -11.78
C ILE A 19 -5.47 -3.14 -11.44
N ALA A 20 -4.93 -2.62 -10.34
CA ALA A 20 -5.14 -1.25 -9.91
C ALA A 20 -4.56 -0.25 -10.93
N ILE A 21 -3.33 -0.48 -11.40
CA ILE A 21 -2.68 0.32 -12.44
C ILE A 21 -3.49 0.28 -13.73
N ALA A 22 -3.94 -0.91 -14.16
CA ALA A 22 -4.77 -1.06 -15.36
C ALA A 22 -6.11 -0.30 -15.26
N ARG A 23 -6.61 -0.05 -14.04
CA ARG A 23 -7.81 0.76 -13.76
C ARG A 23 -7.51 2.24 -13.55
N GLY A 24 -6.28 2.69 -13.78
CA GLY A 24 -5.87 4.09 -13.64
C GLY A 24 -5.60 4.53 -12.20
N ALA A 25 -5.33 3.59 -11.28
CA ALA A 25 -4.88 3.93 -9.94
C ALA A 25 -3.42 4.41 -9.98
N LYS A 26 -3.12 5.44 -9.19
CA LYS A 26 -1.75 5.80 -8.84
C LYS A 26 -1.34 4.91 -7.67
N VAL A 27 -0.42 3.98 -7.90
CA VAL A 27 0.04 3.03 -6.89
C VAL A 27 1.36 3.51 -6.30
N MET A 28 1.46 3.50 -4.98
CA MET A 28 2.68 3.67 -4.20
C MET A 28 2.94 2.37 -3.45
N GLN A 29 4.21 2.05 -3.20
CA GLN A 29 4.59 0.87 -2.44
C GLN A 29 5.58 1.25 -1.32
N ALA A 30 5.46 0.56 -0.20
CA ALA A 30 6.36 0.62 0.94
C ALA A 30 6.73 -0.79 1.40
N ASP A 31 7.97 -0.98 1.82
CA ASP A 31 8.47 -2.28 2.30
C ASP A 31 8.16 -2.54 3.78
N THR A 32 7.79 -1.50 4.55
CA THR A 32 7.45 -1.62 5.97
C THR A 32 6.23 -0.76 6.34
N VAL A 33 5.65 -1.02 7.51
CA VAL A 33 4.52 -0.24 8.05
C VAL A 33 4.94 1.21 8.31
N GLU A 34 6.15 1.43 8.85
CA GLU A 34 6.69 2.76 9.14
C GLU A 34 6.84 3.58 7.86
N ALA A 35 7.44 3.01 6.82
CA ALA A 35 7.57 3.67 5.52
C ALA A 35 6.19 3.97 4.91
N GLY A 36 5.21 3.08 5.08
CA GLY A 36 3.82 3.31 4.68
C GLY A 36 3.20 4.49 5.42
N LEU A 37 3.37 4.56 6.74
CA LEU A 37 2.88 5.68 7.57
C LEU A 37 3.55 7.00 7.20
N ASP A 38 4.85 7.00 6.90
CA ASP A 38 5.57 8.20 6.44
C ASP A 38 5.00 8.72 5.12
N ILE A 39 4.69 7.84 4.17
CA ILE A 39 4.01 8.22 2.91
C ILE A 39 2.64 8.84 3.19
N LEU A 40 1.85 8.22 4.06
CA LEU A 40 0.50 8.69 4.40
C LEU A 40 0.54 10.06 5.09
N ARG A 41 1.44 10.23 6.07
CA ARG A 41 1.59 11.45 6.88
C ARG A 41 2.34 12.56 6.14
N GLY A 42 3.16 12.23 5.15
CA GLY A 42 3.90 13.17 4.29
C GLY A 42 3.05 13.95 3.28
N GLY A 43 1.72 13.85 3.35
CA GLY A 43 0.79 14.59 2.48
C GLY A 43 0.44 13.89 1.17
N SER A 44 1.10 12.78 0.83
CA SER A 44 0.76 11.98 -0.35
C SER A 44 -0.62 11.34 -0.21
N GLY A 45 -0.99 10.89 1.00
CA GLY A 45 -2.27 10.27 1.33
C GLY A 45 -2.63 9.03 0.47
N ALA A 46 -3.58 8.23 0.92
CA ALA A 46 -4.12 7.14 0.12
C ALA A 46 -5.63 7.02 0.36
N GLU A 47 -6.37 6.58 -0.65
CA GLU A 47 -7.80 6.27 -0.50
C GLU A 47 -8.00 4.81 -0.08
N ILE A 48 -7.07 3.94 -0.50
CA ILE A 48 -7.04 2.52 -0.14
C ILE A 48 -5.61 2.16 0.24
N VAL A 49 -5.46 1.35 1.30
CA VAL A 49 -4.21 0.69 1.66
C VAL A 49 -4.41 -0.82 1.54
N MET A 50 -3.52 -1.50 0.83
CA MET A 50 -3.41 -2.96 0.82
C MET A 50 -2.14 -3.34 1.57
N ILE A 51 -2.28 -4.13 2.62
CA ILE A 51 -1.17 -4.57 3.47
C ILE A 51 -1.09 -6.10 3.43
N ASP A 52 0.13 -6.63 3.29
CA ASP A 52 0.37 -8.05 3.51
C ASP A 52 0.13 -8.39 4.99
N VAL A 53 -0.68 -9.42 5.25
CA VAL A 53 -1.13 -9.80 6.61
C VAL A 53 0.02 -10.20 7.54
N THR A 54 1.21 -10.44 7.00
CA THR A 54 2.42 -10.73 7.80
C THR A 54 2.97 -9.51 8.52
N PHE A 55 2.60 -8.29 8.13
CA PHE A 55 2.97 -7.05 8.82
C PHE A 55 2.02 -6.73 10.00
N ASP A 56 2.47 -5.84 10.89
CA ASP A 56 1.66 -5.34 12.00
C ASP A 56 0.53 -4.43 11.49
N VAL A 57 -0.64 -5.03 11.29
CA VAL A 57 -1.85 -4.32 10.85
C VAL A 57 -2.38 -3.40 11.96
N ALA A 58 -2.23 -3.76 13.24
CA ALA A 58 -2.68 -2.91 14.34
C ALA A 58 -1.86 -1.62 14.38
N GLY A 59 -0.53 -1.72 14.28
CA GLY A 59 0.37 -0.57 14.19
C GLY A 59 0.14 0.34 12.98
N LEU A 60 -0.57 -0.11 11.95
CA LEU A 60 -0.98 0.72 10.81
C LEU A 60 -2.23 1.57 11.11
N ILE A 61 -3.17 1.09 11.93
CA ILE A 61 -4.52 1.66 12.07
C ILE A 61 -4.80 2.31 13.43
N GLU A 62 -4.06 1.96 14.47
CA GLU A 62 -4.16 2.55 15.82
C GLU A 62 -3.33 3.82 15.96
#